data_AF-A0A839YM28-F1
#
_entry.id   AF-A0A839YM28-F1
#
_cell.length_a   1.000
_cell.length_b   1.000
_cell.length_c   1.000
_cell.angle_alpha   90.00
_cell.angle_beta   90.00
_cell.angle_gamma   90.00
#
_symmetry.space_group_name_H-M   'P 1'
#
loop_
_entity.id
_entity.type
_entity.pdbx_description
1 polymer ?
#
loop_
_entity_poly.entity_id
_entity_poly.type
_entity_poly.pdbx_seq_one_letter_code
_entity_poly.pdbx_strand_id
1 'polypeptide(L)'
;MAKQSKAQQETVERVMHEFAEGELETSAGRKVTSRKQAIAIGLSEAGASNQQTPAQNERRKGESERRERGQQPSKAELYERAKKADVPGRSTMTKAELEKALG
;
A
#
# COMPACT_ATOMS: atom_id res chain seq x y z
N MET A 1 -22.62 4.59 -11.53
CA MET A 1 -21.17 4.70 -11.26
C MET A 1 -20.52 3.39 -11.67
N ALA A 2 -19.37 3.43 -12.35
CA ALA A 2 -18.59 2.22 -12.56
C ALA A 2 -18.18 1.66 -11.19
N LYS A 3 -18.34 0.34 -10.98
CA LYS A 3 -17.83 -0.30 -9.76
C LYS A 3 -16.30 -0.23 -9.79
N GLN A 4 -15.70 0.04 -8.63
CA GLN A 4 -14.25 0.01 -8.47
C GLN A 4 -13.71 -1.37 -8.82
N SER A 5 -12.52 -1.43 -9.43
CA SER A 5 -11.81 -2.70 -9.64
C SER A 5 -11.28 -3.26 -8.32
N LYS A 6 -10.88 -4.54 -8.30
CA LYS A 6 -10.27 -5.17 -7.11
C LYS A 6 -9.06 -4.39 -6.60
N ALA A 7 -8.15 -4.01 -7.49
CA ALA A 7 -6.98 -3.21 -7.15
C ALA A 7 -7.37 -1.85 -6.51
N GLN A 8 -8.44 -1.21 -7.01
CA GLN A 8 -8.92 0.04 -6.41
C GLN A 8 -9.53 -0.19 -5.02
N GLN A 9 -10.19 -1.32 -4.81
CA GLN A 9 -10.72 -1.70 -3.50
C GLN A 9 -9.59 -1.97 -2.51
N GLU A 10 -8.52 -2.66 -2.93
CA GLU A 10 -7.33 -2.92 -2.13
C GLU A 10 -6.64 -1.62 -1.69
N THR A 11 -6.50 -0.63 -2.58
CA THR A 11 -5.97 0.70 -2.22
C THR A 11 -6.85 1.39 -1.17
N VAL A 12 -8.18 1.34 -1.33
CA VAL A 12 -9.11 1.93 -0.36
C VAL A 12 -9.02 1.20 0.98
N GLU A 13 -8.97 -0.13 0.96
CA GLU A 13 -8.83 -0.96 2.16
C GLU A 13 -7.55 -0.63 2.92
N ARG A 14 -6.41 -0.52 2.22
CA ARG A 14 -5.13 -0.11 2.80
C ARG A 14 -5.25 1.24 3.51
N VAL A 15 -5.76 2.27 2.82
CA VAL A 15 -5.92 3.60 3.42
C VAL A 15 -6.84 3.58 4.64
N MET A 16 -7.92 2.79 4.58
CA MET A 16 -8.83 2.63 5.71
C MET A 16 -8.21 1.84 6.87
N HIS A 17 -7.29 0.91 6.59
CA HIS A 17 -6.50 0.21 7.58
C HIS A 17 -5.52 1.16 8.27
N GLU A 18 -4.74 1.95 7.51
CA GLU A 18 -3.86 3.00 8.06
C GLU A 18 -4.65 4.00 8.94
N PHE A 19 -5.88 4.34 8.54
CA PHE A 19 -6.74 5.17 9.37
C PHE A 19 -7.17 4.48 10.67
N ALA A 20 -7.52 3.18 10.61
CA ALA A 20 -7.91 2.41 11.79
C ALA A 20 -6.76 2.28 12.80
N GLU A 21 -5.52 2.18 12.33
CA GLU A 21 -4.31 2.16 13.14
C GLU A 21 -3.87 3.57 13.62
N GLY A 22 -4.49 4.64 13.12
CA GLY A 22 -4.15 6.02 13.48
C GLY A 22 -2.84 6.52 12.87
N GLU A 23 -2.44 5.91 11.75
CA GLU A 23 -1.23 6.17 10.98
C GLU A 23 -1.50 7.00 9.73
N LEU A 24 -2.75 7.09 9.27
CA LEU A 24 -3.10 7.86 8.08
C LEU A 24 -2.81 9.35 8.29
N GLU A 25 -2.03 9.94 7.39
CA GLU A 25 -1.64 11.34 7.41
C GLU A 25 -2.08 12.08 6.15
N THR A 26 -2.33 13.38 6.30
CA THR A 26 -2.48 14.30 5.18
C THR A 26 -1.13 14.56 4.51
N SER A 27 -1.15 15.12 3.29
CA SER A 27 0.08 15.54 2.60
C SER A 27 0.91 16.60 3.36
N ALA A 28 0.33 17.24 4.37
CA ALA A 28 0.99 18.20 5.25
C ALA A 28 1.56 17.55 6.54
N GLY A 29 1.54 16.22 6.67
CA GLY A 29 2.04 15.50 7.84
C GLY A 29 1.14 15.56 9.07
N ARG A 30 -0.12 16.00 8.92
CA ARG A 30 -1.10 15.97 10.02
C ARG A 30 -1.90 14.67 9.98
N LYS A 31 -2.06 14.02 11.13
CA LYS A 31 -2.90 12.83 11.28
C LYS A 31 -4.34 13.09 10.88
N VAL A 32 -4.92 12.15 10.14
CA VAL A 32 -6.33 12.16 9.74
C VAL A 32 -7.17 11.62 10.89
N THR A 33 -8.08 12.44 11.39
CA THR A 33 -8.95 12.09 12.53
C THR A 33 -10.38 11.76 12.10
N SER A 34 -10.79 12.19 10.91
CA SER A 34 -12.15 12.01 10.42
C SER A 34 -12.23 10.87 9.41
N ARG A 35 -13.14 9.91 9.66
CA ARG A 35 -13.41 8.80 8.74
C ARG A 35 -13.85 9.27 7.36
N LYS A 36 -14.59 10.39 7.27
CA LYS A 36 -15.00 10.98 5.98
C LYS A 36 -13.79 11.43 5.16
N GLN A 37 -12.79 11.99 5.83
CA GLN A 37 -11.55 12.42 5.20
C GLN A 37 -10.72 11.20 4.76
N ALA A 38 -10.65 10.15 5.58
CA ALA A 38 -9.99 8.90 5.20
C ALA A 38 -10.61 8.28 3.94
N ILE A 39 -11.95 8.22 3.86
CA ILE A 39 -12.66 7.75 2.67
C ILE A 39 -12.33 8.61 1.45
N ALA A 40 -12.29 9.94 1.60
CA ALA A 40 -11.93 10.85 0.50
C ALA A 40 -10.49 10.62 -0.01
N ILE A 41 -9.55 10.38 0.91
CA ILE A 41 -8.17 10.04 0.57
C ILE A 41 -8.11 8.70 -0.16
N GLY A 42 -8.78 7.66 0.37
CA GLY A 42 -8.80 6.34 -0.25
C GLY A 42 -9.38 6.35 -1.67
N LEU A 43 -10.47 7.10 -1.89
CA LEU A 43 -11.04 7.27 -3.22
C LEU A 43 -10.12 8.05 -4.17
N SER A 44 -9.38 9.04 -3.66
CA SER A 44 -8.40 9.79 -4.46
C SER A 44 -7.19 8.94 -4.84
N GLU A 45 -6.61 8.21 -3.90
CA GLU A 45 -5.48 7.29 -4.13
C GLU A 45 -5.85 6.16 -5.09
N ALA A 46 -7.06 5.60 -4.96
CA ALA A 46 -7.55 4.57 -5.88
C ALA A 46 -7.92 5.09 -7.29
N GLY A 47 -7.87 6.41 -7.53
CA GLY A 47 -8.32 7.01 -8.78
C GLY A 47 -9.83 6.81 -9.03
N ALA A 48 -10.63 6.78 -7.98
CA ALA A 48 -12.08 6.60 -8.01
C ALA A 48 -12.85 7.86 -7.56
N SER A 49 -12.15 8.99 -7.41
CA SER A 49 -12.75 10.25 -6.98
C SER A 49 -13.64 10.83 -8.08
N ASN A 50 -14.83 11.30 -7.69
CA ASN A 50 -15.73 12.05 -8.59
C ASN A 50 -15.38 13.56 -8.66
N GLN A 51 -14.42 14.03 -7.85
CA GLN A 51 -13.97 15.42 -7.83
C GLN A 51 -12.75 15.65 -8.75
N GLN A 52 -12.23 14.60 -9.38
CA GLN A 52 -11.00 14.63 -10.18
C GLN A 52 -11.28 14.23 -11.63
N THR A 53 -10.49 14.77 -12.55
CA THR A 53 -10.58 14.38 -13.96
C THR A 53 -10.07 12.94 -14.16
N PRO A 54 -10.45 12.25 -15.26
CA PRO A 54 -9.94 10.92 -15.56
C PRO A 54 -8.40 10.84 -15.56
N ALA A 55 -7.73 11.84 -16.15
CA ALA A 55 -6.27 11.92 -16.17
C ALA A 55 -5.66 12.08 -14.77
N GLN A 56 -6.31 12.86 -13.89
CA GLN A 56 -5.85 13.00 -12.50
C GLN A 56 -6.06 11.71 -11.70
N ASN A 57 -7.19 11.02 -11.90
CA ASN A 57 -7.48 9.74 -11.27
C ASN A 57 -6.46 8.67 -11.69
N GLU A 58 -6.17 8.58 -12.99
CA GLU A 58 -5.17 7.64 -13.51
C GLU A 58 -3.78 7.92 -12.95
N ARG A 59 -3.39 9.20 -12.89
CA ARG A 59 -2.12 9.61 -12.29
C ARG A 59 -2.04 9.23 -10.81
N ARG A 60 -3.06 9.57 -10.00
CA ARG A 60 -3.08 9.26 -8.56
C ARG A 60 -3.02 7.77 -8.28
N LYS A 61 -3.77 6.98 -9.05
CA LYS A 61 -3.73 5.53 -9.00
C LYS A 61 -2.33 5.01 -9.31
N GLY A 62 -1.71 5.48 -10.39
CA GLY A 62 -0.35 5.09 -10.76
C GLY A 62 0.70 5.47 -9.71
N GLU A 63 0.56 6.63 -9.05
CA GLU A 63 1.42 7.05 -7.94
C GLU A 63 1.26 6.12 -6.73
N SER A 64 0.02 5.79 -6.36
CA SER A 64 -0.29 4.90 -5.24
C SER A 64 0.24 3.49 -5.47
N GLU A 65 0.01 2.91 -6.65
CA GLU A 65 0.56 1.60 -7.01
C GLU A 65 2.10 1.59 -7.05
N ARG A 66 2.74 2.69 -7.49
CA ARG A 66 4.22 2.79 -7.43
C ARG A 66 4.72 2.81 -6.00
N ARG A 67 4.02 3.50 -5.10
CA ARG A 67 4.33 3.53 -3.67
C ARG A 67 4.14 2.16 -3.02
N GLU A 68 3.14 1.41 -3.45
CA GLU A 68 2.88 0.03 -3.01
C GLU A 68 3.95 -0.93 -3.55
N ARG A 69 4.30 -0.86 -4.84
CA ARG A 69 5.39 -1.67 -5.43
C ARG A 69 6.77 -1.32 -4.85
N GLY A 70 6.97 -0.07 -4.44
CA GLY A 70 8.22 0.41 -3.84
C GLY A 70 8.35 0.12 -2.34
N GLN A 71 7.29 -0.34 -1.67
CA GLN A 71 7.40 -0.82 -0.30
C GLN A 71 8.19 -2.13 -0.29
N GLN A 72 9.38 -2.08 0.30
CA GLN A 72 10.20 -3.27 0.49
C GLN A 72 9.39 -4.34 1.24
N PRO A 73 9.43 -5.61 0.81
CA PRO A 73 8.70 -6.66 1.48
C PRO A 73 9.09 -6.72 2.95
N SER A 74 8.12 -6.96 3.82
CA SER A 74 8.37 -7.15 5.24
C SER A 74 9.34 -8.31 5.47
N LYS A 75 10.03 -8.33 6.62
CA LYS A 75 10.89 -9.47 6.99
C LYS A 75 10.12 -10.80 6.92
N ALA A 76 8.84 -10.80 7.28
CA ALA A 76 7.97 -11.96 7.22
C ALA A 76 7.73 -12.44 5.77
N GLU A 77 7.44 -11.53 4.85
CA GLU A 77 7.28 -11.88 3.43
C GLU A 77 8.58 -12.39 2.81
N LEU A 78 9.71 -11.79 3.16
CA LEU A 78 11.03 -12.26 2.74
C LEU A 78 11.33 -13.65 3.33
N TYR A 79 10.97 -13.89 4.59
CA TYR A 79 11.12 -15.20 5.21
C TYR A 79 10.27 -16.27 4.50
N GLU A 80 9.00 -15.97 4.18
CA GLU A 80 8.13 -16.90 3.46
C GLU A 80 8.61 -17.17 2.03
N ARG A 81 9.15 -16.16 1.33
CA ARG A 81 9.80 -16.36 0.03
C ARG A 81 11.06 -17.22 0.16
N ALA A 82 11.90 -16.97 1.16
CA ALA A 82 13.10 -17.75 1.43
C ALA A 82 12.78 -19.20 1.81
N LYS A 83 11.66 -19.43 2.51
CA LYS A 83 11.14 -20.78 2.80
C LYS A 83 10.68 -21.49 1.54
N LYS A 84 9.96 -20.81 0.64
CA LYS A 84 9.53 -21.38 -0.65
C LYS A 84 10.70 -21.68 -1.60
N ALA A 85 11.80 -20.93 -1.48
CA ALA A 85 13.01 -21.12 -2.25
C ALA A 85 14.04 -22.03 -1.54
N ASP A 86 13.65 -22.70 -0.44
CA ASP A 86 14.51 -23.60 0.35
C ASP A 86 15.86 -22.99 0.77
N VAL A 87 15.89 -21.68 1.04
CA VAL A 87 17.11 -20.98 1.46
C VAL A 87 17.57 -21.53 2.83
N PRO A 88 18.79 -22.09 2.92
CA PRO A 88 19.32 -22.60 4.19
C PRO A 88 19.63 -21.43 5.14
N GLY A 89 19.43 -21.63 6.45
CA GLY A 89 19.68 -20.59 7.45
C GLY A 89 18.70 -19.41 7.44
N ARG A 90 17.66 -19.42 6.59
CA ARG A 90 16.61 -18.38 6.51
C ARG A 90 16.02 -17.95 7.87
N SER A 91 15.94 -18.85 8.84
CA SER A 91 15.36 -18.58 10.16
C SER A 91 16.24 -17.70 11.05
N THR A 92 17.55 -17.66 10.79
CA THR A 92 18.49 -16.80 11.52
C THR A 92 18.79 -15.49 10.77
N MET A 93 18.40 -15.39 9.49
CA MET A 93 18.67 -14.23 8.66
C MET A 93 17.88 -12.99 9.11
N THR A 94 18.55 -11.84 9.06
CA THR A 94 17.95 -10.51 9.16
C THR A 94 17.17 -10.18 7.88
N LYS A 95 16.38 -9.10 7.91
CA LYS A 95 15.63 -8.63 6.73
C LYS A 95 16.56 -8.43 5.53
N ALA A 96 17.69 -7.74 5.73
CA ALA A 96 18.67 -7.45 4.69
C ALA A 96 19.34 -8.72 4.15
N GLU A 97 19.63 -9.71 5.01
CA GLU A 97 20.19 -10.99 4.58
C GLU A 97 19.17 -11.82 3.79
N LEU A 98 17.90 -11.80 4.17
CA LEU A 98 16.83 -12.44 3.40
C LEU A 98 16.62 -11.75 2.04
N GLU A 99 16.69 -10.41 1.97
CA GLU A 99 16.65 -9.68 0.69
C GLU A 99 17.81 -10.08 -0.21
N LYS A 100 19.03 -10.13 0.34
CA LYS A 100 20.24 -10.51 -0.41
C LYS A 100 20.23 -11.98 -0.85
N ALA A 101 19.65 -12.87 -0.06
CA ALA A 101 19.56 -14.30 -0.40
C ALA A 101 18.48 -14.61 -1.44
N LEU A 102 17.53 -13.69 -1.67
CA LEU A 102 16.42 -13.81 -2.61
C LEU A 102 16.62 -13.03 -3.92
N GLY A 103 17.58 -12.11 -3.95
CA GLY A 103 18.00 -11.37 -5.15
C GLY A 103 19.13 -12.06 -5.88
#